data_AF-A0A9D2VG98-F1
#
_entry.id   AF-A0A9D2VG98-F1
#
_cell.length_a   1.000
_cell.length_b   1.000
_cell.length_c   1.000
_cell.angle_alpha   90.00
_cell.angle_beta   90.00
_cell.angle_gamma   90.00
#
_symmetry.space_group_name_H-M   'P 1'
#
loop_
_entity.id
_entity.type
_entity.pdbx_description
1 polymer ?
#
loop_
_entity_poly.entity_id
_entity_poly.type
_entity_poly.pdbx_seq_one_letter_code
_entity_poly.pdbx_strand_id
1 'polypeptide(L)'
;MTKIYHNPRCSKSRAALDMLNQRDLNPEVILYLQDPPSVEQLQQLVAKSNASLLDLVRTNESIFTELNLAAASEAELYKAVAAHPILLNRPIVETAKGVRLGRPIEAIDDIL
;
A
#
# COMPACT_ATOMS: atom_id res chain seq x y z
N MET A 1 -15.44 -4.52 -5.29
CA MET A 1 -14.72 -3.55 -6.13
C MET A 1 -13.24 -3.67 -5.79
N THR A 2 -12.38 -3.78 -6.78
CA THR A 2 -10.93 -3.93 -6.58
C THR A 2 -10.26 -2.57 -6.68
N LYS A 3 -9.32 -2.27 -5.79
CA LYS A 3 -8.54 -1.02 -5.79
C LYS A 3 -7.05 -1.35 -5.81
N ILE A 4 -6.26 -0.50 -6.45
CA ILE A 4 -4.81 -0.58 -6.43
C ILE A 4 -4.19 0.78 -6.10
N TYR A 5 -3.38 0.81 -5.05
CA TYR A 5 -2.52 1.94 -4.69
C TYR A 5 -1.28 1.89 -5.58
N HIS A 6 -1.30 2.71 -6.63
CA HIS A 6 -0.43 2.60 -7.78
C HIS A 6 0.56 3.75 -7.87
N ASN A 7 1.77 3.43 -8.33
CA ASN A 7 2.76 4.43 -8.76
C ASN A 7 3.20 4.12 -10.20
N PRO A 8 2.83 4.96 -11.19
CA PRO A 8 3.15 4.75 -12.60
C PRO A 8 4.64 4.65 -12.90
N ARG A 9 5.49 5.26 -12.06
CA ARG A 9 6.96 5.22 -12.24
C ARG A 9 7.59 3.91 -11.74
N CYS A 10 6.83 3.01 -11.12
CA CYS A 10 7.34 1.77 -10.57
C CYS A 10 6.96 0.57 -11.43
N SER A 11 7.96 -0.14 -11.98
CA SER A 11 7.75 -1.32 -12.83
C SER A 11 6.92 -2.42 -12.14
N LYS A 12 7.16 -2.70 -10.86
CA LYS A 12 6.36 -3.68 -10.09
C LYS A 12 4.90 -3.26 -9.92
N SER A 13 4.67 -1.96 -9.77
CA SER A 13 3.31 -1.42 -9.62
C SER A 13 2.54 -1.46 -10.94
N ARG A 14 3.21 -1.23 -12.08
CA ARG A 14 2.65 -1.42 -13.43
C ARG A 14 2.34 -2.88 -13.71
N ALA A 15 3.28 -3.78 -13.42
CA ALA A 15 3.07 -5.22 -13.61
C ALA A 15 1.87 -5.76 -12.80
N ALA A 16 1.66 -5.29 -11.56
CA ALA A 16 0.47 -5.66 -10.79
C ALA A 16 -0.82 -5.11 -11.39
N LEU A 17 -0.82 -3.85 -11.87
CA LEU A 17 -1.99 -3.28 -12.56
C LEU A 17 -2.32 -4.07 -13.83
N ASP A 18 -1.32 -4.39 -14.64
CA ASP A 18 -1.48 -5.19 -15.87
C ASP A 18 -2.03 -6.59 -15.55
N MET A 19 -1.52 -7.25 -14.51
CA MET A 19 -2.02 -8.54 -14.04
C MET A 19 -3.50 -8.47 -13.64
N LEU A 20 -3.90 -7.42 -12.91
CA LEU A 20 -5.31 -7.25 -12.52
C LEU A 20 -6.21 -6.99 -13.74
N ASN A 21 -5.75 -6.20 -14.71
CA ASN A 21 -6.47 -5.93 -15.96
C ASN A 21 -6.61 -7.20 -16.82
N GLN A 22 -5.56 -8.01 -16.92
CA GLN A 22 -5.58 -9.29 -17.65
C GLN A 22 -6.56 -10.31 -17.07
N ARG A 23 -7.02 -10.10 -15.83
CA ARG A 23 -8.01 -10.94 -15.15
C ARG A 23 -9.41 -10.31 -15.13
N ASP A 24 -9.65 -9.30 -15.95
CA ASP A 24 -10.92 -8.58 -16.06
C ASP A 24 -11.42 -7.93 -14.75
N LEU A 25 -10.52 -7.75 -13.76
CA LEU A 25 -10.87 -7.17 -12.46
C LEU A 25 -11.04 -5.65 -12.49
N ASN A 26 -10.49 -4.99 -13.52
CA ASN A 26 -10.62 -3.55 -13.79
C ASN A 26 -10.51 -2.70 -12.50
N PRO A 27 -9.35 -2.72 -11.82
CA PRO A 27 -9.21 -2.10 -10.51
C PRO A 27 -9.29 -0.57 -10.59
N GLU A 28 -9.85 0.04 -9.56
CA GLU A 28 -9.75 1.49 -9.34
C GLU A 28 -8.30 1.86 -9.02
N VAL A 29 -7.72 2.75 -9.83
CA VAL A 29 -6.31 3.16 -9.70
C VAL A 29 -6.21 4.38 -8.80
N ILE A 30 -5.65 4.19 -7.61
CA ILE A 30 -5.40 5.26 -6.63
C ILE A 30 -3.94 5.66 -6.71
N LEU A 31 -3.67 6.88 -7.18
CA LEU A 31 -2.31 7.45 -7.20
C LEU A 31 -1.95 7.94 -5.80
N TYR A 32 -1.56 7.03 -4.91
CA TYR A 32 -1.38 7.28 -3.47
C TYR A 32 -0.39 8.42 -3.11
N LEU A 33 0.49 8.80 -4.03
CA LEU A 33 1.39 9.95 -3.86
C LEU A 33 0.71 11.30 -4.10
N GLN A 34 -0.38 11.33 -4.87
CA GLN A 34 -1.18 12.51 -5.18
C GLN A 34 -2.42 12.57 -4.29
N ASP A 35 -3.07 11.43 -4.08
CA ASP A 35 -4.24 11.27 -3.23
C ASP A 35 -3.92 10.25 -2.12
N PRO A 36 -3.23 10.68 -1.05
CA PRO A 36 -2.80 9.80 0.01
C PRO A 36 -3.99 9.30 0.84
N PRO A 37 -4.00 8.02 1.25
CA PRO A 37 -5.04 7.55 2.16
C PRO A 37 -4.95 8.28 3.51
N SER A 38 -6.12 8.60 4.08
CA SER A 38 -6.23 9.13 5.43
C SER A 38 -5.76 8.10 6.47
N VAL A 39 -5.53 8.55 7.70
CA VAL A 39 -5.20 7.64 8.83
C VAL A 39 -6.27 6.56 9.00
N GLU A 40 -7.55 6.93 8.91
CA GLU A 40 -8.66 5.98 9.04
C GLU A 40 -8.66 4.96 7.89
N GLN A 41 -8.38 5.39 6.66
CA GLN A 41 -8.27 4.49 5.51
C GLN A 41 -7.07 3.55 5.65
N LEU A 42 -5.91 4.04 6.12
CA LEU A 42 -4.75 3.21 6.41
C LEU A 42 -5.07 2.14 7.47
N GLN A 43 -5.76 2.51 8.55
CA GLN A 43 -6.19 1.55 9.58
C GLN A 43 -7.09 0.46 9.00
N GLN A 44 -8.02 0.83 8.11
CA GLN A 44 -8.87 -0.13 7.42
C GLN A 44 -8.05 -1.06 6.49
N LEU A 45 -7.07 -0.53 5.77
CA LEU A 45 -6.19 -1.34 4.91
C LEU A 45 -5.39 -2.34 5.74
N VAL A 46 -4.79 -1.89 6.84
CA VAL A 46 -4.01 -2.74 7.74
C VAL A 46 -4.89 -3.84 8.34
N ALA A 47 -6.07 -3.50 8.86
CA ALA A 47 -7.02 -4.45 9.42
C ALA A 47 -7.44 -5.55 8.42
N LYS A 48 -7.60 -5.19 7.14
CA LYS A 48 -7.93 -6.13 6.05
C LYS A 48 -6.72 -6.89 5.50
N SER A 49 -5.50 -6.46 5.82
CA SER A 49 -4.27 -7.05 5.28
C SER A 49 -3.76 -8.23 6.08
N ASN A 50 -4.21 -8.38 7.33
CA ASN A 50 -3.66 -9.34 8.29
C ASN A 50 -2.13 -9.18 8.51
N ALA A 51 -1.60 -7.98 8.22
CA ALA A 51 -0.22 -7.56 8.41
C ALA A 51 -0.18 -6.31 9.28
N SER A 52 0.99 -5.93 9.77
CA SER A 52 1.17 -4.68 10.51
C SER A 52 1.35 -3.49 9.56
N LEU A 53 1.12 -2.27 10.04
CA LEU A 53 1.43 -1.08 9.24
C LEU A 53 2.92 -1.05 8.83
N LEU A 54 3.81 -1.54 9.69
CA LEU A 54 5.25 -1.56 9.43
C LEU A 54 5.59 -2.42 8.19
N ASP A 55 4.86 -3.53 7.97
CA ASP A 55 5.03 -4.37 6.77
C ASP A 55 4.60 -3.63 5.48
N LEU A 56 3.66 -2.70 5.61
CA LEU A 56 3.21 -1.84 4.53
C LEU A 56 4.04 -0.56 4.37
N VAL A 57 5.05 -0.33 5.22
CA VAL A 57 5.92 0.85 5.19
C VAL A 57 7.26 0.56 4.52
N ARG A 58 7.74 1.52 3.74
CA ARG A 58 9.06 1.56 3.11
C ARG A 58 10.06 2.08 4.13
N THR A 59 10.66 1.17 4.88
CA THR A 59 11.71 1.47 5.87
C THR A 59 13.01 2.02 5.27
N ASN A 60 13.22 1.83 3.96
CA ASN A 60 14.44 2.28 3.25
C ASN A 60 14.37 3.72 2.72
N GLU A 61 13.26 4.44 2.92
CA GLU A 61 13.17 5.85 2.53
C GLU A 61 13.87 6.73 3.58
N SER A 62 14.62 7.74 3.15
CA SER A 62 15.37 8.63 4.07
C SER A 62 14.47 9.23 5.15
N ILE A 63 13.24 9.59 4.79
CA ILE A 63 12.26 10.18 5.70
C ILE A 63 11.83 9.23 6.83
N PHE A 64 11.94 7.90 6.63
CA PHE A 64 11.69 6.93 7.69
C PHE A 64 12.74 7.06 8.82
N THR A 65 14.00 7.23 8.43
CA THR A 65 15.11 7.43 9.38
C THR A 65 15.12 8.84 9.95
N GLU A 66 14.86 9.88 9.15
CA GLU A 66 14.81 11.28 9.59
C GLU A 66 13.74 11.51 10.67
N LEU A 67 12.60 10.84 10.55
CA LEU A 67 11.51 10.90 11.52
C LEU A 67 11.64 9.86 12.65
N ASN A 68 12.73 9.08 12.68
CA ASN A 68 12.99 8.03 13.66
C ASN A 68 11.82 7.04 13.82
N LEU A 69 11.16 6.67 12.70
CA LEU A 69 9.94 5.86 12.72
C LEU A 69 10.16 4.42 13.18
N ALA A 70 11.40 3.95 13.26
CA ALA A 70 11.75 2.65 13.82
C ALA A 70 11.40 2.54 15.32
N ALA A 71 11.39 3.67 16.05
CA ALA A 71 11.05 3.73 17.47
C ALA A 71 9.69 4.42 17.72
N ALA A 72 8.96 4.77 16.66
CA ALA A 72 7.69 5.46 16.78
C ALA A 72 6.58 4.52 17.27
N SER A 73 5.59 5.09 17.93
CA SER A 73 4.35 4.37 18.25
C SER A 73 3.54 4.09 16.98
N GLU A 74 2.64 3.11 17.04
CA GLU A 74 1.76 2.79 15.91
C GLU A 74 0.94 4.00 15.44
N ALA A 75 0.43 4.81 16.37
CA ALA A 75 -0.34 6.02 16.07
C ALA A 75 0.50 7.09 15.35
N GLU A 76 1.77 7.24 15.74
CA GLU A 76 2.71 8.13 15.05
C GLU A 76 3.06 7.62 13.66
N LEU A 77 3.23 6.30 13.51
CA LEU A 77 3.50 5.68 12.22
C LEU A 77 2.35 5.94 11.23
N TYR A 78 1.09 5.78 11.64
CA TYR A 78 -0.07 6.11 10.80
C TYR A 78 -0.07 7.58 10.36
N LYS A 79 0.17 8.50 11.30
CA LYS A 79 0.23 9.94 10.99
C LYS A 79 1.37 10.26 10.03
N ALA A 80 2.53 9.65 10.22
CA ALA A 80 3.69 9.84 9.36
C ALA A 80 3.42 9.32 7.95
N VAL A 81 2.80 8.14 7.80
CA VAL A 81 2.46 7.57 6.48
C VAL A 81 1.41 8.42 5.76
N ALA A 82 0.39 8.90 6.48
CA ALA A 82 -0.62 9.80 5.91
C ALA A 82 -0.02 11.15 5.49
N ALA A 83 0.91 11.70 6.27
CA ALA A 83 1.60 12.96 5.95
C ALA A 83 2.66 12.80 4.85
N HIS A 84 3.28 11.64 4.77
CA HIS A 84 4.36 11.33 3.83
C HIS A 84 4.03 10.04 3.07
N PRO A 85 3.15 10.09 2.06
CA PRO A 85 2.71 8.88 1.33
C PRO A 85 3.85 8.11 0.68
N ILE A 86 5.01 8.73 0.45
CA ILE A 86 6.22 8.04 -0.04
C ILE A 86 6.65 6.88 0.88
N LEU A 87 6.29 6.93 2.16
CA LEU A 87 6.50 5.85 3.12
C LEU A 87 5.64 4.63 2.83
N LEU A 88 4.53 4.74 2.09
CA LEU A 88 3.69 3.59 1.78
C LEU A 88 4.36 2.69 0.72
N ASN A 89 4.41 1.39 0.99
CA ASN A 89 4.85 0.40 0.02
C ASN A 89 3.88 0.31 -1.17
N ARG A 90 4.39 -0.24 -2.27
CA ARG A 90 3.67 -0.34 -3.53
C ARG A 90 4.02 -1.66 -4.24
N PRO A 91 3.10 -2.20 -5.05
CA PRO A 91 1.68 -1.88 -5.10
C PRO A 91 0.93 -2.49 -3.91
N ILE A 92 -0.06 -1.78 -3.35
CA ILE A 92 -1.03 -2.38 -2.42
C ILE A 92 -2.32 -2.60 -3.19
N VAL A 93 -2.91 -3.79 -3.05
CA VAL A 93 -4.18 -4.15 -3.69
C VAL A 93 -5.21 -4.42 -2.61
N GLU A 94 -6.40 -3.87 -2.78
CA GLU A 94 -7.58 -4.10 -1.95
C GLU A 94 -8.67 -4.76 -2.78
N THR A 95 -9.23 -5.85 -2.28
CA THR A 95 -10.38 -6.55 -2.86
C THR A 95 -11.46 -6.75 -1.82
N ALA A 96 -12.56 -7.41 -2.20
CA ALA A 96 -13.58 -7.85 -1.26
C ALA A 96 -13.06 -8.92 -0.27
N LYS A 97 -11.99 -9.65 -0.61
CA LYS A 97 -11.43 -10.72 0.22
C LYS A 97 -10.39 -10.21 1.22
N GLY A 98 -9.73 -9.08 0.93
CA GLY A 98 -8.74 -8.50 1.84
C GLY A 98 -7.79 -7.53 1.15
N VAL A 99 -6.67 -7.26 1.81
CA VAL A 99 -5.60 -6.37 1.33
C VAL A 99 -4.27 -7.11 1.27
N ARG A 100 -3.49 -6.89 0.21
CA ARG A 100 -2.16 -7.48 0.05
C ARG A 100 -1.16 -6.50 -0.53
N LEU A 101 0.08 -6.61 -0.05
CA LEU A 101 1.23 -5.97 -0.66
C LEU A 101 1.75 -6.87 -1.79
N GLY A 102 1.76 -6.36 -3.02
CA GLY A 102 2.26 -7.07 -4.21
C GLY A 102 3.79 -7.12 -4.30
N ARG A 103 4.44 -7.58 -3.22
CA ARG A 103 5.89 -7.80 -3.15
C ARG A 103 6.16 -9.12 -2.40
N PRO A 104 6.10 -10.27 -3.09
CA PRO A 104 6.05 -10.46 -4.55
C PRO A 104 4.64 -10.25 -5.14
N ILE A 105 4.50 -10.07 -6.46
CA ILE A 105 3.22 -9.71 -7.11
C ILE A 105 2.18 -10.82 -6.91
N GLU A 106 2.65 -12.05 -6.92
CA GLU A 106 1.93 -13.30 -6.68
C GLU A 106 1.23 -13.31 -5.32
N ALA A 107 1.69 -12.54 -4.33
CA ALA A 107 1.00 -12.41 -3.05
C ALA A 107 -0.40 -11.77 -3.18
N ILE A 108 -0.69 -11.11 -4.30
CA ILE A 108 -2.03 -10.58 -4.60
C ILE A 108 -3.02 -11.73 -4.85
N ASP A 109 -2.57 -12.89 -5.35
CA ASP A 109 -3.43 -14.03 -5.68
C ASP A 109 -4.24 -14.54 -4.48
N ASP A 110 -3.70 -14.40 -3.27
CA ASP A 110 -4.38 -14.74 -2.00
C ASP A 110 -5.73 -14.03 -1.82
N ILE A 111 -5.91 -12.88 -2.45
CA ILE A 111 -7.09 -12.01 -2.28
C ILE A 111 -7.90 -11.82 -3.56
N LEU A 112 -7.60 -12.54 -4.64
CA LEU A 112 -8.38 -12.52 -5.88
C LEU A 112 -9.51 -13.53 -5.82
#